data_AF-A0A933S1E8-F1
#
_entry.id   AF-A0A933S1E8-F1
#
_cell.length_a   1.000
_cell.length_b   1.000
_cell.length_c   1.000
_cell.angle_alpha   90.00
_cell.angle_beta   90.00
_cell.angle_gamma   90.00
#
_symmetry.space_group_name_H-M   'P 1'
#
loop_
_entity.id
_entity.type
_entity.pdbx_description
1 polymer ?
#
loop_
_entity_poly.entity_id
_entity_poly.type
_entity_poly.pdbx_seq_one_letter_code
_entity_poly.pdbx_strand_id
1 'polypeptide(L)'
;MNIEQERWKAHHLRLDGRTDEAVDLLNSLLAENLAREVELDVRTALIEMHHYNKDASSAEIIETATRERFPDFVSPFSKNYAALLDGSSIQPEHVGSLPNFGVQGYARPSGLKEFPKDLDKLQTLTDSIDLVLDGYRSSRLFNTSSTLITAGSCFATNLRNYLVKCGLGNTEQYAIPDGLDNSYAIRSWVEFALTGKRTDSDYWYAKTNSAIGLYDADRTRAARLFDEANGIILTFGLAQVWEDSATGGVFWRGVPRAIYDAGRHRARMTTVQENSDNIAAIISTIRAWRPDFPIVMTLSPVPLKATFNGTSPIIGDCISKTTMRAALNEVFTTLSDDQNLFYWPSFEIIRWVSSHCNFTPYGGFDGRHVDEAVIDAIIKRFLTLFFTEIPSSPA
;
A
#
# COMPACT_ATOMS: atom_id res chain seq x y z
N MET A 1 -9.37 -36.92 30.42
CA MET A 1 -10.20 -35.81 29.93
C MET A 1 -9.55 -35.28 28.65
N ASN A 2 -10.30 -35.04 27.57
CA ASN A 2 -9.72 -34.53 26.33
C ASN A 2 -9.55 -33.01 26.49
N ILE A 3 -8.30 -32.58 26.69
CA ILE A 3 -7.94 -31.19 27.02
C ILE A 3 -8.39 -30.23 25.91
N GLU A 4 -8.29 -30.63 24.64
CA GLU A 4 -8.74 -29.79 23.53
C GLU A 4 -10.25 -29.57 23.53
N GLN A 5 -11.03 -30.58 23.95
CA GLN A 5 -12.49 -30.43 24.03
C GLN A 5 -12.91 -29.48 25.15
N GLU A 6 -12.26 -29.52 26.31
CA GLU A 6 -12.55 -28.58 27.40
C GLU A 6 -12.03 -27.16 27.08
N ARG A 7 -10.92 -27.02 26.35
CA ARG A 7 -10.48 -25.72 25.79
C ARG A 7 -11.49 -25.12 24.83
N TRP A 8 -12.01 -25.93 23.90
CA TRP A 8 -13.06 -25.48 22.98
C TRP A 8 -14.34 -25.04 23.71
N LYS A 9 -14.71 -25.74 24.78
CA LYS A 9 -15.83 -25.34 25.65
C LYS A 9 -15.56 -24.00 26.34
N ALA A 10 -14.37 -23.79 26.91
CA ALA A 10 -14.00 -22.51 27.53
C ALA A 10 -14.06 -21.36 26.50
N HIS A 11 -13.59 -21.60 25.27
CA HIS A 11 -13.66 -20.61 24.21
C HIS A 11 -15.10 -20.24 23.83
N HIS A 12 -16.00 -21.23 23.70
CA HIS A 12 -17.41 -20.99 23.43
C HIS A 12 -18.13 -20.29 24.58
N LEU A 13 -17.87 -20.67 25.84
CA LEU A 13 -18.42 -19.98 26.99
C LEU A 13 -18.09 -18.47 26.97
N ARG A 14 -16.87 -18.11 26.56
CA ARG A 14 -16.51 -16.71 26.38
C ARG A 14 -17.27 -16.03 25.25
N LEU A 15 -17.38 -16.66 24.08
CA LEU A 15 -18.11 -16.08 22.94
C LEU A 15 -19.57 -15.81 23.30
N ASP A 16 -20.14 -16.60 24.21
CA ASP A 16 -21.48 -16.42 24.77
C ASP A 16 -21.54 -15.40 25.92
N GLY A 17 -20.44 -14.69 26.22
CA GLY A 17 -20.35 -13.69 27.28
C GLY A 17 -20.16 -14.24 28.70
N ARG A 18 -20.06 -15.57 28.86
CA ARG A 18 -19.93 -16.27 30.16
C ARG A 18 -18.46 -16.43 30.56
N THR A 19 -17.80 -15.30 30.73
CA THR A 19 -16.34 -15.25 30.92
C THR A 19 -15.90 -15.93 32.22
N ASP A 20 -16.64 -15.75 33.32
CA ASP A 20 -16.28 -16.32 34.62
C ASP A 20 -16.29 -17.85 34.59
N GLU A 21 -17.27 -18.45 33.90
CA GLU A 21 -17.37 -19.90 33.73
C GLU A 21 -16.26 -20.47 32.84
N ALA A 22 -15.84 -19.70 31.82
CA ALA A 22 -14.69 -20.06 30.99
C ALA A 22 -13.39 -20.07 31.82
N VAL A 23 -13.23 -19.08 32.71
CA VAL A 23 -12.08 -18.95 33.61
C VAL A 23 -12.06 -20.10 34.62
N ASP A 24 -13.19 -20.44 35.24
CA ASP A 24 -13.28 -21.55 36.19
C ASP A 24 -12.95 -22.91 35.56
N LEU A 25 -13.39 -23.12 34.31
CA LEU A 25 -13.05 -24.33 33.56
C LEU A 25 -11.55 -24.42 33.28
N LEU A 26 -10.92 -23.31 32.88
CA LEU A 26 -9.48 -23.26 32.62
C LEU A 26 -8.65 -23.39 33.90
N ASN A 27 -9.10 -22.81 35.02
CA ASN A 27 -8.50 -23.01 36.34
C ASN A 27 -8.48 -24.50 36.72
N SER A 28 -9.59 -25.19 36.49
CA SER A 28 -9.71 -26.63 36.77
C SER A 28 -8.78 -27.46 35.88
N LEU A 29 -8.69 -27.12 34.58
CA LEU A 29 -7.76 -27.74 33.64
C LEU A 29 -6.29 -27.51 34.03
N LEU A 30 -5.96 -26.30 34.44
CA LEU A 30 -4.62 -25.93 34.88
C LEU A 30 -4.21 -26.72 36.12
N ALA A 31 -5.09 -26.82 37.12
CA ALA A 31 -4.85 -27.58 38.34
C ALA A 31 -4.64 -29.08 38.06
N GLU A 32 -5.45 -29.67 37.19
CA GLU A 32 -5.27 -31.07 36.77
C GLU A 32 -3.94 -31.31 36.04
N ASN A 33 -3.53 -30.39 35.16
CA ASN A 33 -2.30 -30.55 34.38
C ASN A 33 -1.04 -30.28 35.21
N LEU A 34 -1.10 -29.36 36.17
CA LEU A 34 -0.07 -29.17 37.19
C LEU A 34 0.16 -30.45 37.99
N ALA A 35 -0.92 -31.17 38.34
CA ALA A 35 -0.83 -32.44 39.05
C ALA A 35 -0.26 -33.59 38.20
N ARG A 36 -0.35 -33.50 36.86
CA ARG A 36 0.15 -34.51 35.91
C ARG A 36 1.53 -34.20 35.31
N GLU A 37 2.19 -33.11 35.72
CA GLU A 37 3.49 -32.65 35.20
C GLU A 37 3.55 -32.47 33.67
N VAL A 38 2.45 -32.04 33.03
CA VAL A 38 2.41 -31.84 31.58
C VAL A 38 2.77 -30.40 31.21
N GLU A 39 4.04 -30.14 30.90
CA GLU A 39 4.59 -28.79 30.71
C GLU A 39 3.91 -27.97 29.60
N LEU A 40 3.73 -28.55 28.41
CA LEU A 40 3.17 -27.84 27.24
C LEU A 40 1.72 -27.40 27.49
N ASP A 41 0.92 -28.26 28.12
CA ASP A 41 -0.50 -27.99 28.37
C ASP A 41 -0.72 -26.95 29.47
N VAL A 42 0.17 -26.90 30.46
CA VAL A 42 0.18 -25.87 31.50
C VAL A 42 0.52 -24.51 30.89
N ARG A 43 1.53 -24.42 30.02
CA ARG A 43 1.91 -23.16 29.35
C ARG A 43 0.79 -22.59 28.48
N THR A 44 0.15 -23.43 27.66
CA THR A 44 -0.95 -22.99 26.79
C THR A 44 -2.18 -22.55 27.60
N ALA A 45 -2.54 -23.27 28.67
CA ALA A 45 -3.66 -22.90 29.54
C ALA A 45 -3.43 -21.53 30.22
N LEU A 46 -2.20 -21.24 30.65
CA LEU A 46 -1.83 -19.95 31.24
C LEU A 46 -1.95 -18.79 30.25
N ILE A 47 -1.56 -18.98 28.98
CA ILE A 47 -1.72 -17.99 27.91
C ILE A 47 -3.21 -17.70 27.65
N GLU A 48 -4.02 -18.74 27.57
CA GLU A 48 -5.46 -18.62 27.35
C GLU A 48 -6.14 -17.91 28.51
N MET A 49 -5.83 -18.29 29.76
CA MET A 49 -6.32 -17.60 30.95
C MET A 49 -5.94 -16.11 30.97
N HIS A 50 -4.70 -15.80 30.58
CA HIS A 50 -4.25 -14.40 30.45
C HIS A 50 -5.06 -13.65 29.37
N HIS A 51 -5.42 -14.31 28.27
CA HIS A 51 -6.25 -13.72 27.21
C HIS A 51 -7.72 -13.50 27.63
N TYR A 52 -8.21 -14.27 28.60
CA TYR A 52 -9.60 -14.21 29.04
C TYR A 52 -9.86 -13.29 30.23
N ASN A 53 -8.83 -12.91 30.98
CA ASN A 53 -8.98 -12.08 32.16
C ASN A 53 -8.92 -10.58 31.83
N LYS A 54 -9.91 -9.80 32.31
CA LYS A 54 -10.00 -8.34 32.08
C LYS A 54 -9.44 -7.49 33.23
N ASP A 55 -9.12 -8.11 34.36
CA ASP A 55 -8.71 -7.40 35.57
C ASP A 55 -7.18 -7.50 35.79
N ALA A 56 -6.53 -6.35 35.93
CA ALA A 56 -5.08 -6.21 36.00
C ALA A 56 -4.47 -6.95 37.22
N SER A 57 -5.25 -7.07 38.30
CA SER A 57 -4.85 -7.77 39.53
C SER A 57 -4.67 -9.28 39.32
N SER A 58 -5.54 -9.90 38.52
CA SER A 58 -5.51 -11.34 38.25
C SER A 58 -4.44 -11.69 37.21
N ALA A 59 -4.19 -10.80 36.25
CA ALA A 59 -3.10 -10.95 35.28
C ALA A 59 -1.72 -10.97 35.96
N GLU A 60 -1.52 -10.16 37.00
CA GLU A 60 -0.26 -10.06 37.75
C GLU A 60 0.01 -11.31 38.61
N ILE A 61 -1.04 -11.91 39.19
CA ILE A 61 -0.94 -13.19 39.92
C ILE A 61 -0.57 -14.33 38.96
N ILE A 62 -1.21 -14.38 37.79
CA ILE A 62 -0.93 -15.40 36.75
C ILE A 62 0.50 -15.23 36.21
N GLU A 63 0.94 -14.00 35.96
CA GLU A 63 2.29 -13.70 35.49
C GLU A 63 3.34 -14.11 36.52
N THR A 64 3.09 -13.86 37.81
CA THR A 64 3.98 -14.25 38.91
C THR A 64 4.08 -15.77 39.03
N ALA A 65 2.94 -16.48 39.04
CA ALA A 65 2.92 -17.94 39.08
C ALA A 65 3.58 -18.59 37.85
N THR A 66 3.44 -17.96 36.67
CA THR A 66 4.05 -18.41 35.43
C THR A 66 5.58 -18.25 35.46
N ARG A 67 6.09 -17.12 35.95
CA ARG A 67 7.54 -16.89 36.10
C ARG A 67 8.19 -17.79 37.14
N GLU A 68 7.51 -18.08 38.26
CA GLU A 68 8.02 -18.99 39.28
C GLU A 68 8.17 -20.44 38.76
N ARG A 69 7.25 -20.89 37.91
CA ARG A 69 7.24 -22.25 37.37
C ARG A 69 8.05 -22.39 36.07
N PHE A 70 8.06 -21.34 35.25
CA PHE A 70 8.75 -21.26 33.96
C PHE A 70 9.60 -19.99 33.89
N PRO A 71 10.77 -19.98 34.53
CA PRO A 71 11.62 -18.78 34.61
C PRO A 71 12.09 -18.25 33.25
N ASP A 72 12.12 -19.11 32.22
CA ASP A 72 12.46 -18.73 30.84
C ASP A 72 11.25 -18.31 29.99
N PHE A 73 10.03 -18.36 30.54
CA PHE A 73 8.82 -17.96 29.83
C PHE A 73 8.63 -16.44 29.87
N VAL A 74 8.83 -15.81 28.72
CA VAL A 74 8.44 -14.41 28.48
C VAL A 74 7.04 -14.41 27.85
N SER A 75 6.03 -13.90 28.55
CA SER A 75 4.70 -13.72 27.95
C SER A 75 4.82 -12.79 26.73
N PRO A 76 4.40 -13.21 25.53
CA PRO A 76 4.36 -12.31 24.36
C PRO A 76 3.29 -11.22 24.51
N PHE A 77 2.49 -11.27 25.57
CA PHE A 77 1.45 -10.30 25.90
C PHE A 77 1.82 -9.67 27.24
N SER A 78 2.68 -8.65 27.20
CA SER A 78 2.87 -7.75 28.32
C SER A 78 1.64 -6.83 28.47
N LYS A 79 1.53 -6.17 29.63
CA LYS A 79 0.44 -5.28 30.13
C LYS A 79 -0.11 -4.20 29.14
N ASN A 80 0.41 -4.10 27.93
CA ASN A 80 0.07 -3.12 26.89
C ASN A 80 -1.31 -3.32 26.24
N TYR A 81 -1.96 -4.47 26.39
CA TYR A 81 -3.25 -4.74 25.74
C TYR A 81 -4.44 -4.03 26.41
N ALA A 82 -4.40 -3.82 27.73
CA ALA A 82 -5.45 -3.09 28.45
C ALA A 82 -5.48 -1.60 28.06
N ALA A 83 -4.31 -0.98 27.93
CA ALA A 83 -4.16 0.42 27.53
C ALA A 83 -4.64 0.68 26.08
N LEU A 84 -4.47 -0.30 25.19
CA LEU A 84 -4.89 -0.22 23.79
C LEU A 84 -6.43 -0.22 23.61
N LEU A 85 -7.16 -0.72 24.61
CA LEU A 85 -8.62 -0.81 24.62
C LEU A 85 -9.30 0.30 25.43
N ASP A 86 -8.58 0.99 26.33
CA ASP A 86 -9.12 2.08 27.16
C ASP A 86 -8.69 3.50 26.71
N GLY A 87 -7.78 3.60 25.75
CA GLY A 87 -7.34 4.87 25.17
C GLY A 87 -6.22 5.59 25.94
N SER A 88 -5.57 4.92 26.90
CA SER A 88 -4.39 5.44 27.59
C SER A 88 -3.09 5.28 26.77
N SER A 89 -2.11 6.17 27.00
CA SER A 89 -0.87 6.23 26.22
C SER A 89 0.03 5.02 26.43
N ILE A 90 0.46 4.38 25.33
CA ILE A 90 1.33 3.20 25.34
C ILE A 90 2.80 3.63 25.42
N GLN A 91 3.58 3.01 26.30
CA GLN A 91 5.04 2.99 26.19
C GLN A 91 5.44 1.64 25.57
N PRO A 92 6.20 1.61 24.45
CA PRO A 92 6.59 0.35 23.83
C PRO A 92 7.62 -0.37 24.71
N GLU A 93 7.22 -1.52 25.27
CA GLU A 93 8.17 -2.50 25.81
C GLU A 93 8.46 -3.58 24.77
N HIS A 94 9.72 -4.00 24.73
CA HIS A 94 10.23 -5.02 23.82
C HIS A 94 9.51 -6.35 24.07
N VAL A 95 8.60 -6.72 23.16
CA VAL A 95 7.96 -8.05 23.19
C VAL A 95 9.01 -9.06 22.72
N GLY A 96 9.41 -9.97 23.61
CA GLY A 96 10.33 -11.05 23.27
C GLY A 96 9.86 -11.83 22.04
N SER A 97 10.81 -12.22 21.20
CA SER A 97 10.56 -12.94 19.95
C SER A 97 9.62 -14.14 20.15
N LEU A 98 8.58 -14.25 19.33
CA LEU A 98 7.75 -15.46 19.25
C LEU A 98 8.64 -16.70 19.08
N PRO A 99 8.32 -17.84 19.71
CA PRO A 99 9.06 -19.08 19.49
C PRO A 99 9.11 -19.36 17.99
N ASN A 100 10.30 -19.70 17.52
CA ASN A 100 10.61 -19.93 16.13
C ASN A 100 9.74 -21.08 15.61
N PHE A 101 8.61 -20.80 14.96
CA PHE A 101 7.82 -21.76 14.18
C PHE A 101 8.57 -22.12 12.89
N GLY A 102 9.87 -22.40 13.00
CA GLY A 102 10.67 -22.90 11.92
C GLY A 102 10.07 -24.23 11.51
N VAL A 103 9.45 -24.24 10.33
CA VAL A 103 8.96 -25.47 9.71
C VAL A 103 10.19 -26.32 9.38
N GLN A 104 10.66 -27.11 10.35
CA GLN A 104 11.78 -28.02 10.18
C GLN A 104 11.40 -29.04 9.10
N GLY A 105 12.22 -29.18 8.07
CA GLY A 105 12.06 -30.20 7.03
C GLY A 105 11.74 -29.72 5.61
N TYR A 106 11.54 -28.42 5.37
CA TYR A 106 11.37 -27.90 4.00
C TYR A 106 12.70 -27.43 3.41
N ALA A 107 12.91 -27.75 2.13
CA ALA A 107 14.05 -27.23 1.37
C ALA A 107 13.98 -25.70 1.35
N ARG A 108 15.08 -25.04 1.76
CA ARG A 108 15.21 -23.58 1.64
C ARG A 108 15.95 -23.27 0.34
N PRO A 109 15.31 -22.60 -0.64
CA PRO A 109 15.99 -22.18 -1.85
C PRO A 109 17.17 -21.25 -1.50
N SER A 110 18.25 -21.32 -2.27
CA SER A 110 19.34 -20.35 -2.18
C SER A 110 18.84 -18.95 -2.55
N GLY A 111 19.28 -17.93 -1.82
CA GLY A 111 18.87 -16.54 -2.06
C GLY A 111 17.55 -16.12 -1.42
N LEU A 112 16.97 -16.92 -0.52
CA LEU A 112 15.80 -16.52 0.27
C LEU A 112 16.07 -15.20 1.01
N LYS A 113 15.17 -14.23 0.84
CA LYS A 113 15.15 -12.98 1.60
C LYS A 113 14.18 -13.16 2.78
N GLU A 114 14.71 -13.11 4.01
CA GLU A 114 13.89 -13.15 5.23
C GLU A 114 13.55 -11.72 5.67
N PHE A 115 12.34 -11.52 6.23
CA PHE A 115 12.01 -10.27 6.90
C PHE A 115 12.94 -10.08 8.11
N PRO A 116 13.42 -8.84 8.41
CA PRO A 116 14.34 -8.62 9.51
C PRO A 116 13.75 -9.08 10.85
N LYS A 117 14.52 -9.91 11.59
CA LYS A 117 14.16 -10.37 12.95
C LYS A 117 14.47 -9.33 14.02
N ASP A 118 15.38 -8.42 13.69
CA ASP A 118 15.87 -7.37 14.56
C ASP A 118 15.40 -6.03 13.98
N LEU A 119 14.35 -5.48 14.58
CA LEU A 119 13.74 -4.21 14.16
C LEU A 119 14.58 -2.99 14.57
N ASP A 120 15.61 -3.15 15.42
CA ASP A 120 16.56 -2.07 15.74
C ASP A 120 17.37 -1.65 14.51
N LYS A 121 17.32 -2.42 13.42
CA LYS A 121 17.90 -2.07 12.11
C LYS A 121 17.00 -1.18 11.25
N LEU A 122 15.77 -0.87 11.69
CA LEU A 122 14.80 -0.01 11.01
C LEU A 122 14.60 1.32 11.76
N GLN A 123 15.68 1.84 12.34
CA GLN A 123 15.63 3.07 13.14
C GLN A 123 15.44 4.33 12.29
N THR A 124 15.87 4.32 11.03
CA THR A 124 15.70 5.47 10.13
C THR A 124 14.77 5.16 8.97
N LEU A 125 14.18 6.22 8.41
CA LEU A 125 13.42 6.14 7.16
C LEU A 125 14.28 5.58 6.02
N THR A 126 15.57 5.93 5.98
CA THR A 126 16.50 5.43 4.95
C THR A 126 16.70 3.92 5.06
N ASP A 127 16.96 3.39 6.25
CA ASP A 127 17.17 1.94 6.45
C ASP A 127 15.95 1.14 5.99
N SER A 128 14.77 1.69 6.25
CA SER A 128 13.52 1.04 5.93
C SER A 128 13.15 1.14 4.44
N ILE A 129 13.48 2.26 3.79
CA ILE A 129 13.43 2.37 2.33
C ILE A 129 14.37 1.32 1.70
N ASP A 130 15.58 1.19 2.24
CA ASP A 130 16.59 0.26 1.73
C ASP A 130 16.20 -1.20 1.91
N LEU A 131 15.44 -1.53 2.97
CA LEU A 131 14.83 -2.85 3.12
C LEU A 131 13.88 -3.18 1.96
N VAL A 132 13.01 -2.24 1.57
CA VAL A 132 12.08 -2.44 0.44
C VAL A 132 12.81 -2.55 -0.89
N LEU A 133 13.96 -1.89 -1.01
CA LEU A 133 14.77 -1.84 -2.22
C LEU A 133 15.87 -2.91 -2.26
N ASP A 134 15.92 -3.83 -1.30
CA ASP A 134 16.88 -4.93 -1.31
C ASP A 134 16.67 -5.83 -2.55
N GLY A 135 17.69 -5.91 -3.41
CA GLY A 135 17.62 -6.61 -4.69
C GLY A 135 16.94 -5.82 -5.83
N TYR A 136 16.58 -4.56 -5.59
CA TYR A 136 15.95 -3.72 -6.62
C TYR A 136 16.94 -3.34 -7.74
N ARG A 137 16.50 -3.48 -9.00
CA ARG A 137 17.32 -3.19 -10.19
C ARG A 137 17.52 -1.67 -10.36
N SER A 138 18.77 -1.22 -10.26
CA SER A 138 19.17 0.14 -10.67
C SER A 138 19.37 0.19 -12.19
N SER A 139 19.02 1.31 -12.82
CA SER A 139 19.03 1.42 -14.28
C SER A 139 19.57 2.72 -14.85
N ARG A 140 19.76 3.76 -14.02
CA ARG A 140 20.47 4.99 -14.44
C ARG A 140 19.90 5.58 -15.76
N LEU A 141 18.57 5.52 -15.94
CA LEU A 141 17.85 5.90 -17.16
C LEU A 141 18.03 7.37 -17.56
N PHE A 142 18.24 8.24 -16.56
CA PHE A 142 18.18 9.68 -16.72
C PHE A 142 19.48 10.35 -16.26
N ASN A 143 19.65 11.60 -16.64
CA ASN A 143 20.74 12.47 -16.19
C ASN A 143 20.21 13.86 -15.87
N THR A 144 21.07 14.76 -15.41
CA THR A 144 20.74 16.14 -15.00
C THR A 144 20.19 17.01 -16.13
N SER A 145 20.37 16.61 -17.40
CA SER A 145 19.80 17.29 -18.58
C SER A 145 18.48 16.68 -19.08
N SER A 146 18.02 15.59 -18.45
CA SER A 146 16.81 14.89 -18.88
C SER A 146 15.55 15.70 -18.63
N THR A 147 14.66 15.73 -19.61
CA THR A 147 13.30 16.27 -19.50
C THR A 147 12.33 15.12 -19.26
N LEU A 148 11.54 15.17 -18.19
CA LEU A 148 10.61 14.09 -17.84
C LEU A 148 9.17 14.56 -17.88
N ILE A 149 8.25 13.62 -18.12
CA ILE A 149 6.82 13.83 -17.90
C ILE A 149 6.42 13.10 -16.64
N THR A 150 5.72 13.75 -15.71
CA THR A 150 4.96 13.02 -14.69
C THR A 150 3.47 13.06 -15.01
N ALA A 151 2.78 11.95 -14.82
CA ALA A 151 1.33 11.88 -15.02
C ALA A 151 0.65 11.06 -13.94
N GLY A 152 -0.59 11.43 -13.61
CA GLY A 152 -1.43 10.69 -12.66
C GLY A 152 -1.72 11.44 -11.37
N SER A 153 -1.62 10.74 -10.23
CA SER A 153 -2.10 11.20 -8.91
C SER A 153 -1.45 12.48 -8.38
N CYS A 154 -1.97 13.01 -7.26
CA CYS A 154 -1.33 14.08 -6.50
C CYS A 154 0.14 13.79 -6.15
N PHE A 155 0.51 12.52 -5.98
CA PHE A 155 1.90 12.12 -5.77
C PHE A 155 2.78 12.39 -7.00
N ALA A 156 2.25 12.30 -8.23
CA ALA A 156 2.96 12.71 -9.45
C ALA A 156 3.27 14.22 -9.46
N THR A 157 2.38 15.04 -8.89
CA THR A 157 2.61 16.48 -8.70
C THR A 157 3.76 16.73 -7.73
N ASN A 158 3.76 16.04 -6.59
CA ASN A 158 4.83 16.15 -5.59
C ASN A 158 6.18 15.72 -6.19
N LEU A 159 6.18 14.60 -6.93
CA LEU A 159 7.36 14.14 -7.64
C LEU A 159 7.89 15.18 -8.62
N ARG A 160 7.04 15.73 -9.49
CA ARG A 160 7.43 16.78 -10.44
C ARG A 160 7.98 18.02 -9.74
N ASN A 161 7.29 18.50 -8.71
CA ASN A 161 7.73 19.68 -7.97
C ASN A 161 9.10 19.46 -7.33
N TYR A 162 9.35 18.26 -6.80
CA TYR A 162 10.65 17.89 -6.29
C TYR A 162 11.72 17.86 -7.37
N LEU A 163 11.48 17.18 -8.49
CA LEU A 163 12.41 17.12 -9.61
C LEU A 163 12.79 18.52 -10.11
N VAL A 164 11.82 19.42 -10.22
CA VAL A 164 12.05 20.83 -10.59
C VAL A 164 12.92 21.54 -9.56
N LYS A 165 12.66 21.36 -8.26
CA LYS A 165 13.50 21.92 -7.18
C LYS A 165 14.95 21.40 -7.25
N CYS A 166 15.15 20.18 -7.74
CA CYS A 166 16.47 19.59 -7.90
C CYS A 166 17.21 20.02 -9.18
N GLY A 167 16.64 20.92 -9.99
CA GLY A 167 17.27 21.45 -11.20
C GLY A 167 16.76 20.84 -12.51
N LEU A 168 15.80 19.91 -12.48
CA LEU A 168 15.14 19.36 -13.68
C LEU A 168 13.96 20.24 -14.09
N GLY A 169 14.22 21.53 -14.30
CA GLY A 169 13.20 22.57 -14.50
C GLY A 169 12.26 22.36 -15.68
N ASN A 170 12.68 21.58 -16.68
CA ASN A 170 11.86 21.23 -17.85
C ASN A 170 10.87 20.08 -17.59
N THR A 171 10.84 19.52 -16.37
CA THR A 171 9.89 18.46 -16.02
C THR A 171 8.45 18.99 -16.07
N GLU A 172 7.69 18.47 -17.01
CA GLU A 172 6.30 18.82 -17.26
C GLU A 172 5.36 17.81 -16.59
N GLN A 173 4.13 18.24 -16.34
CA GLN A 173 3.13 17.41 -15.70
C GLN A 173 1.85 17.32 -16.52
N TYR A 174 1.34 16.10 -16.63
CA TYR A 174 -0.04 15.84 -16.98
C TYR A 174 -0.87 15.48 -15.74
N ALA A 175 -1.58 16.47 -15.18
CA ALA A 175 -2.37 16.29 -13.98
C ALA A 175 -3.70 15.58 -14.28
N ILE A 176 -3.93 14.43 -13.65
CA ILE A 176 -5.24 13.77 -13.64
C ILE A 176 -5.92 14.14 -12.31
N PRO A 177 -7.20 14.56 -12.31
CA PRO A 177 -7.86 14.94 -11.06
C PRO A 177 -7.87 13.80 -10.04
N ASP A 178 -7.73 14.15 -8.77
CA ASP A 178 -7.81 13.21 -7.64
C ASP A 178 -9.13 12.43 -7.69
N GLY A 179 -9.05 11.11 -7.48
CA GLY A 179 -10.21 10.21 -7.61
C GLY A 179 -10.43 9.65 -9.03
N LEU A 180 -9.60 9.99 -10.02
CA LEU A 180 -9.76 9.58 -11.43
C LEU A 180 -8.46 9.12 -12.11
N ASP A 181 -7.38 9.06 -11.36
CA ASP A 181 -6.03 8.62 -11.74
C ASP A 181 -5.93 7.08 -11.85
N ASN A 182 -6.91 6.47 -12.52
CA ASN A 182 -6.97 5.05 -12.82
C ASN A 182 -6.29 4.70 -14.16
N SER A 183 -6.20 3.41 -14.47
CA SER A 183 -5.51 2.91 -15.67
C SER A 183 -6.19 3.35 -16.98
N TYR A 184 -7.53 3.43 -17.01
CA TYR A 184 -8.29 3.92 -18.16
C TYR A 184 -7.93 5.36 -18.49
N ALA A 185 -7.88 6.20 -17.45
CA ALA A 185 -7.56 7.60 -17.57
C ALA A 185 -6.17 7.87 -18.15
N ILE A 186 -5.18 7.13 -17.66
CA ILE A 186 -3.81 7.24 -18.13
C ILE A 186 -3.70 6.70 -19.56
N ARG A 187 -4.31 5.55 -19.85
CA ARG A 187 -4.33 4.94 -21.18
C ARG A 187 -4.92 5.88 -22.23
N SER A 188 -6.11 6.40 -21.94
CA SER A 188 -6.82 7.35 -22.79
C SER A 188 -5.94 8.54 -23.18
N TRP A 189 -5.26 9.13 -22.19
CA TRP A 189 -4.35 10.25 -22.42
C TRP A 189 -3.15 9.87 -23.28
N VAL A 190 -2.48 8.76 -22.98
CA VAL A 190 -1.30 8.29 -23.72
C VAL A 190 -1.65 8.00 -25.18
N GLU A 191 -2.73 7.25 -25.42
CA GLU A 191 -3.20 6.92 -26.76
C GLU A 191 -3.59 8.19 -27.55
N PHE A 192 -4.29 9.12 -26.90
CA PHE A 192 -4.67 10.39 -27.53
C PHE A 192 -3.45 11.24 -27.88
N ALA A 193 -2.47 11.34 -26.97
CA ALA A 193 -1.25 12.11 -27.18
C ALA A 193 -0.43 11.57 -28.37
N LEU A 194 -0.23 10.26 -28.43
CA LEU A 194 0.69 9.62 -29.38
C LEU A 194 0.03 9.27 -30.73
N THR A 195 -1.25 8.88 -30.73
CA THR A 195 -1.93 8.41 -31.94
C THR A 195 -2.94 9.41 -32.50
N GLY A 196 -3.39 10.34 -31.67
CA GLY A 196 -4.52 11.23 -31.98
C GLY A 196 -5.89 10.54 -31.97
N LYS A 197 -5.95 9.22 -31.75
CA LYS A 197 -7.20 8.49 -31.57
C LYS A 197 -7.61 8.53 -30.11
N ARG A 198 -8.91 8.64 -29.87
CA ARG A 198 -9.51 8.43 -28.54
C ARG A 198 -9.92 6.96 -28.45
N THR A 199 -9.89 6.36 -27.25
CA THR A 199 -10.44 5.00 -27.11
C THR A 199 -11.96 5.07 -27.25
N ASP A 200 -12.57 4.01 -27.78
CA ASP A 200 -14.04 3.91 -27.91
C ASP A 200 -14.74 3.88 -26.54
N SER A 201 -14.00 3.57 -25.47
CA SER A 201 -14.48 3.52 -24.09
C SER A 201 -14.44 4.85 -23.35
N ASP A 202 -13.92 5.94 -23.91
CA ASP A 202 -13.71 7.16 -23.12
C ASP A 202 -14.81 8.21 -23.25
N TYR A 203 -15.33 8.64 -22.10
CA TYR A 203 -16.17 9.82 -22.01
C TYR A 203 -15.41 11.02 -21.46
N TRP A 204 -15.52 12.13 -22.18
CA TRP A 204 -14.79 13.36 -21.94
C TRP A 204 -15.78 14.48 -21.63
N TYR A 205 -15.71 15.11 -20.46
CA TYR A 205 -16.55 16.28 -20.17
C TYR A 205 -15.70 17.53 -19.91
N ALA A 206 -16.00 18.61 -20.63
CA ALA A 206 -15.55 19.96 -20.32
C ALA A 206 -16.67 20.74 -19.61
N LYS A 207 -16.33 21.44 -18.54
CA LYS A 207 -17.17 22.53 -18.05
C LYS A 207 -16.88 23.76 -18.91
N THR A 208 -17.74 24.06 -19.87
CA THR A 208 -17.75 25.39 -20.52
C THR A 208 -18.70 26.32 -19.77
N ASN A 209 -18.63 27.63 -20.03
CA ASN A 209 -19.45 28.63 -19.33
C ASN A 209 -20.98 28.47 -19.50
N SER A 210 -21.44 27.52 -20.32
CA SER A 210 -22.87 27.32 -20.57
C SER A 210 -23.29 25.93 -21.07
N ALA A 211 -22.39 24.97 -21.28
CA ALA A 211 -22.73 23.60 -21.68
C ALA A 211 -21.73 22.55 -21.17
N ILE A 212 -22.21 21.32 -20.99
CA ILE A 212 -21.35 20.14 -20.84
C ILE A 212 -21.13 19.60 -22.26
N GLY A 213 -19.91 19.78 -22.76
CA GLY A 213 -19.49 19.30 -24.07
C GLY A 213 -18.35 18.30 -23.95
N LEU A 214 -18.04 17.61 -25.06
CA LEU A 214 -16.84 16.79 -25.15
C LEU A 214 -15.60 17.66 -24.88
N TYR A 215 -14.75 17.26 -23.94
CA TYR A 215 -13.47 17.95 -23.75
C TYR A 215 -12.63 17.76 -25.01
N ASP A 216 -12.23 18.87 -25.61
CA ASP A 216 -11.21 18.88 -26.63
C ASP A 216 -9.88 19.13 -25.92
N ALA A 217 -9.21 18.03 -25.57
CA ALA A 217 -7.85 18.13 -25.09
C ALA A 217 -7.00 18.77 -26.18
N ASP A 218 -6.17 19.74 -25.81
CA ASP A 218 -5.15 20.28 -26.70
C ASP A 218 -4.13 19.18 -26.99
N ARG A 219 -4.41 18.39 -28.03
CA ARG A 219 -3.54 17.34 -28.53
C ARG A 219 -2.15 17.89 -28.82
N THR A 220 -2.06 19.14 -29.31
CA THR A 220 -0.78 19.80 -29.60
C THR A 220 0.07 19.87 -28.35
N ARG A 221 -0.51 20.27 -27.21
CA ARG A 221 0.18 20.26 -25.93
C ARG A 221 0.57 18.84 -25.51
N ALA A 222 -0.35 17.89 -25.57
CA ALA A 222 -0.09 16.51 -25.13
C ALA A 222 1.01 15.83 -25.96
N ALA A 223 0.98 15.96 -27.28
CA ALA A 223 2.00 15.43 -28.19
C ALA A 223 3.37 16.11 -27.95
N ARG A 224 3.38 17.44 -27.78
CA ARG A 224 4.60 18.20 -27.47
C ARG A 224 5.30 17.69 -26.20
N LEU A 225 4.54 17.31 -25.17
CA LEU A 225 5.12 16.73 -23.95
C LEU A 225 5.95 15.47 -24.26
N PHE A 226 5.41 14.57 -25.08
CA PHE A 226 6.13 13.35 -25.48
C PHE A 226 7.31 13.65 -26.40
N ASP A 227 7.18 14.60 -27.34
CA ASP A 227 8.26 14.95 -28.26
C ASP A 227 9.50 15.49 -27.55
N GLU A 228 9.32 16.32 -26.52
CA GLU A 228 10.38 16.98 -25.76
C GLU A 228 10.97 16.11 -24.63
N ALA A 229 10.26 15.07 -24.19
CA ALA A 229 10.67 14.26 -23.06
C ALA A 229 11.69 13.17 -23.41
N ASN A 230 12.52 12.84 -22.42
CA ASN A 230 13.44 11.70 -22.40
C ASN A 230 12.88 10.50 -21.64
N GLY A 231 11.74 10.64 -20.96
CA GLY A 231 11.07 9.55 -20.25
C GLY A 231 9.79 9.99 -19.56
N ILE A 232 9.01 9.02 -19.09
CA ILE A 232 7.74 9.26 -18.41
C ILE A 232 7.65 8.52 -17.08
N ILE A 233 7.05 9.18 -16.09
CA ILE A 233 6.70 8.61 -14.79
C ILE A 233 5.18 8.60 -14.64
N LEU A 234 4.59 7.41 -14.66
CA LEU A 234 3.16 7.18 -14.54
C LEU A 234 2.79 6.76 -13.12
N THR A 235 1.98 7.56 -12.44
CA THR A 235 1.52 7.30 -11.08
C THR A 235 0.04 6.91 -11.07
N PHE A 236 -0.25 5.63 -10.83
CA PHE A 236 -1.62 5.14 -10.68
C PHE A 236 -2.14 5.44 -9.27
N GLY A 237 -3.38 5.91 -9.13
CA GLY A 237 -3.96 6.21 -7.83
C GLY A 237 -4.94 5.17 -7.32
N LEU A 238 -5.74 4.57 -8.21
CA LEU A 238 -6.90 3.78 -7.80
C LEU A 238 -7.44 2.89 -8.93
N ALA A 239 -8.16 1.85 -8.52
CA ALA A 239 -8.89 0.94 -9.41
C ALA A 239 -10.39 1.27 -9.51
N GLN A 240 -10.87 2.32 -8.84
CA GLN A 240 -12.27 2.76 -8.97
C GLN A 240 -12.47 3.60 -10.24
N VAL A 241 -13.57 3.36 -10.94
CA VAL A 241 -13.93 4.11 -12.15
C VAL A 241 -15.36 4.60 -12.04
N TRP A 242 -15.63 5.73 -12.70
CA TRP A 242 -16.97 6.09 -13.09
C TRP A 242 -17.23 5.50 -14.47
N GLU A 243 -18.37 4.83 -14.65
CA GLU A 243 -18.76 4.17 -15.88
C GLU A 243 -20.17 4.59 -16.31
N ASP A 244 -20.38 4.69 -17.62
CA ASP A 244 -21.69 4.79 -18.24
C ASP A 244 -22.25 3.38 -18.46
N SER A 245 -23.24 2.97 -17.66
CA SER A 245 -23.79 1.62 -17.79
C SER A 245 -24.53 1.36 -19.10
N ALA A 246 -24.86 2.40 -19.88
CA ALA A 246 -25.50 2.23 -21.18
C ALA A 246 -24.51 1.78 -22.27
N THR A 247 -23.23 2.13 -22.13
CA THR A 247 -22.22 1.92 -23.17
C THR A 247 -20.98 1.18 -22.68
N GLY A 248 -20.80 1.05 -21.36
CA GLY A 248 -19.61 0.47 -20.73
C GLY A 248 -18.39 1.40 -20.76
N GLY A 249 -18.54 2.64 -21.24
CA GLY A 249 -17.41 3.57 -21.28
C GLY A 249 -17.07 4.16 -19.91
N VAL A 250 -15.78 4.35 -19.67
CA VAL A 250 -15.23 4.91 -18.44
C VAL A 250 -15.03 6.42 -18.59
N PHE A 251 -15.46 7.15 -17.56
CA PHE A 251 -15.30 8.59 -17.49
C PHE A 251 -13.90 8.94 -17.03
N TRP A 252 -13.21 9.68 -17.89
CA TRP A 252 -11.89 10.21 -17.59
C TRP A 252 -11.90 11.43 -16.68
N ARG A 253 -13.01 12.17 -16.69
CA ARG A 253 -13.30 13.28 -15.78
C ARG A 253 -14.56 12.97 -15.00
N GLY A 254 -14.60 13.36 -13.73
CA GLY A 254 -15.74 13.10 -12.86
C GLY A 254 -17.03 13.60 -13.51
N VAL A 255 -18.10 12.82 -13.39
CA VAL A 255 -19.38 13.12 -14.04
C VAL A 255 -19.89 14.46 -13.53
N PRO A 256 -20.04 15.48 -14.40
CA PRO A 256 -20.56 16.77 -13.97
C PRO A 256 -21.95 16.62 -13.36
N ARG A 257 -22.17 17.28 -12.21
CA ARG A 257 -23.44 17.19 -11.47
C ARG A 257 -24.68 17.45 -12.32
N ALA A 258 -24.59 18.32 -13.31
CA ALA A 258 -25.73 18.68 -14.16
C ALA A 258 -26.16 17.59 -15.16
N ILE A 259 -25.34 16.57 -15.41
CA ILE A 259 -25.70 15.40 -16.24
C ILE A 259 -25.63 14.09 -15.46
N TYR A 260 -25.33 14.14 -14.18
CA TYR A 260 -25.29 12.95 -13.35
C TYR A 260 -26.67 12.29 -13.32
N ASP A 261 -26.69 10.97 -13.48
CA ASP A 261 -27.89 10.16 -13.52
C ASP A 261 -27.56 8.87 -12.77
N ALA A 262 -28.16 8.67 -11.60
CA ALA A 262 -27.88 7.51 -10.74
C ALA A 262 -28.28 6.17 -11.38
N GLY A 263 -29.17 6.17 -12.37
CA GLY A 263 -29.55 4.97 -13.11
C GLY A 263 -28.55 4.57 -14.20
N ARG A 264 -27.65 5.49 -14.59
CA ARG A 264 -26.73 5.33 -15.72
C ARG A 264 -25.27 5.45 -15.32
N HIS A 265 -24.92 6.51 -14.59
CA HIS A 265 -23.57 6.82 -14.17
C HIS A 265 -23.27 6.11 -12.85
N ARG A 266 -22.40 5.10 -12.92
CA ARG A 266 -22.12 4.20 -11.79
C ARG A 266 -20.65 4.23 -11.46
N ALA A 267 -20.33 4.24 -10.18
CA ALA A 267 -18.98 3.98 -9.74
C ALA A 267 -18.80 2.48 -9.49
N ARG A 268 -17.73 1.89 -10.00
CA ARG A 268 -17.40 0.49 -9.78
C ARG A 268 -15.91 0.29 -9.53
N MET A 269 -15.59 -0.85 -8.91
CA MET A 269 -14.21 -1.34 -8.86
C MET A 269 -13.92 -2.06 -10.18
N THR A 270 -12.76 -1.77 -10.77
CA THR A 270 -12.24 -2.52 -11.92
C THR A 270 -11.56 -3.81 -11.43
N THR A 271 -11.41 -4.77 -12.31
CA THR A 271 -10.73 -6.04 -12.05
C THR A 271 -9.22 -5.91 -12.25
N VAL A 272 -8.47 -6.90 -11.76
CA VAL A 272 -7.02 -6.98 -12.03
C VAL A 272 -6.74 -7.04 -13.53
N GLN A 273 -7.49 -7.89 -14.27
CA GLN A 273 -7.35 -8.05 -15.72
C GLN A 273 -7.60 -6.75 -16.50
N GLU A 274 -8.69 -6.03 -16.20
CA GLU A 274 -8.97 -4.74 -16.86
C GLU A 274 -7.81 -3.75 -16.69
N ASN A 275 -7.21 -3.72 -15.51
CA ASN A 275 -6.07 -2.84 -15.25
C ASN A 275 -4.79 -3.33 -15.93
N SER A 276 -4.50 -4.64 -15.92
CA SER A 276 -3.30 -5.18 -16.57
C SER A 276 -3.38 -5.01 -18.10
N ASP A 277 -4.55 -5.18 -18.69
CA ASP A 277 -4.81 -4.90 -20.12
C ASP A 277 -4.55 -3.43 -20.46
N ASN A 278 -5.05 -2.51 -19.63
CA ASN A 278 -4.82 -1.08 -19.84
C ASN A 278 -3.35 -0.69 -19.70
N ILE A 279 -2.66 -1.22 -18.69
CA ILE A 279 -1.23 -0.98 -18.46
C ILE A 279 -0.40 -1.54 -19.63
N ALA A 280 -0.72 -2.75 -20.11
CA ALA A 280 -0.06 -3.34 -21.28
C ALA A 280 -0.31 -2.51 -22.55
N ALA A 281 -1.53 -2.00 -22.76
CA ALA A 281 -1.86 -1.13 -23.89
C ALA A 281 -1.11 0.21 -23.85
N ILE A 282 -0.95 0.82 -22.67
CA ILE A 282 -0.13 2.01 -22.46
C ILE A 282 1.31 1.74 -22.93
N ILE A 283 1.91 0.66 -22.44
CA ILE A 283 3.30 0.30 -22.79
C ILE A 283 3.40 0.02 -24.29
N SER A 284 2.51 -0.79 -24.84
CA SER A 284 2.49 -1.11 -26.28
C SER A 284 2.40 0.15 -27.15
N THR A 285 1.56 1.11 -26.78
CA THR A 285 1.41 2.38 -27.49
C THR A 285 2.70 3.21 -27.44
N ILE A 286 3.32 3.32 -26.27
CA ILE A 286 4.59 4.05 -26.11
C ILE A 286 5.70 3.36 -26.90
N ARG A 287 5.80 2.03 -26.83
CA ARG A 287 6.80 1.23 -27.56
C ARG A 287 6.62 1.32 -29.07
N ALA A 288 5.38 1.37 -29.57
CA ALA A 288 5.08 1.58 -30.98
C ALA A 288 5.52 2.97 -31.48
N TRP A 289 5.47 3.99 -30.61
CA TRP A 289 5.94 5.33 -30.92
C TRP A 289 7.47 5.46 -30.81
N ARG A 290 8.07 5.00 -29.70
CA ARG A 290 9.51 4.93 -29.47
C ARG A 290 9.86 3.67 -28.65
N PRO A 291 10.48 2.65 -29.26
CA PRO A 291 10.77 1.35 -28.61
C PRO A 291 11.58 1.44 -27.32
N ASP A 292 12.56 2.34 -27.25
CA ASP A 292 13.46 2.46 -26.09
C ASP A 292 13.07 3.55 -25.11
N PHE A 293 11.88 4.15 -25.23
CA PHE A 293 11.48 5.27 -24.38
C PHE A 293 11.36 4.84 -22.90
N PRO A 294 12.10 5.43 -21.96
CA PRO A 294 12.03 5.06 -20.55
C PRO A 294 10.63 5.28 -19.94
N ILE A 295 10.11 4.23 -19.30
CA ILE A 295 8.84 4.25 -18.57
C ILE A 295 9.09 3.83 -17.12
N VAL A 296 8.76 4.70 -16.18
CA VAL A 296 8.68 4.35 -14.77
C VAL A 296 7.22 4.41 -14.33
N MET A 297 6.72 3.31 -13.76
CA MET A 297 5.37 3.23 -13.20
C MET A 297 5.45 3.18 -11.69
N THR A 298 4.47 3.76 -11.00
CA THR A 298 4.38 3.69 -9.55
C THR A 298 2.93 3.70 -9.11
N LEU A 299 2.65 3.04 -7.98
CA LEU A 299 1.35 3.12 -7.33
C LEU A 299 1.40 4.19 -6.25
N SER A 300 0.42 5.10 -6.25
CA SER A 300 0.39 6.19 -5.31
C SER A 300 0.17 5.68 -3.87
N PRO A 301 0.96 6.16 -2.90
CA PRO A 301 0.79 5.80 -1.49
C PRO A 301 -0.36 6.55 -0.80
N VAL A 302 -0.89 7.61 -1.43
CA VAL A 302 -1.94 8.45 -0.84
C VAL A 302 -3.24 7.64 -0.71
N PRO A 303 -3.84 7.54 0.50
CA PRO A 303 -5.10 6.83 0.71
C PRO A 303 -6.26 7.45 -0.09
N LEU A 304 -7.26 6.65 -0.46
CA LEU A 304 -8.52 7.14 -1.02
C LEU A 304 -9.23 8.10 -0.07
N LYS A 305 -9.79 9.19 -0.63
CA LYS A 305 -10.57 10.19 0.13
C LYS A 305 -11.96 9.71 0.46
N ALA A 306 -12.57 8.99 -0.48
CA ALA A 306 -13.92 8.48 -0.37
C ALA A 306 -14.03 7.21 -1.22
N THR A 307 -15.05 6.43 -0.91
CA THR A 307 -15.43 5.19 -1.60
C THR A 307 -16.89 5.34 -2.04
N PHE A 308 -17.21 4.78 -3.20
CA PHE A 308 -18.56 4.89 -3.77
C PHE A 308 -19.51 3.76 -3.37
N ASN A 309 -19.01 2.70 -2.72
CA ASN A 309 -19.76 1.48 -2.41
C ASN A 309 -20.26 1.44 -0.95
N GLY A 310 -20.22 2.56 -0.22
CA GLY A 310 -20.64 2.62 1.18
C GLY A 310 -19.73 1.89 2.17
N THR A 311 -18.60 1.31 1.72
CA THR A 311 -17.60 0.68 2.59
C THR A 311 -16.65 1.73 3.16
N SER A 312 -16.00 1.43 4.29
CA SER A 312 -14.96 2.30 4.86
C SER A 312 -13.93 2.70 3.79
N PRO A 313 -13.54 3.99 3.69
CA PRO A 313 -12.48 4.44 2.79
C PRO A 313 -11.17 3.66 2.96
N ILE A 314 -10.90 3.15 4.18
CA ILE A 314 -9.73 2.32 4.47
C ILE A 314 -9.84 0.96 3.76
N ILE A 315 -11.00 0.29 3.87
CA ILE A 315 -11.25 -1.01 3.24
C ILE A 315 -11.24 -0.85 1.71
N GLY A 316 -11.94 0.16 1.21
CA GLY A 316 -12.00 0.42 -0.23
C GLY A 316 -10.65 0.82 -0.81
N ASP A 317 -9.83 1.58 -0.07
CA ASP A 317 -8.44 1.87 -0.46
C ASP A 317 -7.61 0.59 -0.54
N CYS A 318 -7.67 -0.25 0.50
CA CYS A 318 -6.95 -1.52 0.52
C CYS A 318 -7.26 -2.38 -0.71
N ILE A 319 -8.55 -2.56 -1.02
CA ILE A 319 -8.99 -3.33 -2.21
C ILE A 319 -8.51 -2.65 -3.50
N SER A 320 -8.70 -1.33 -3.62
CA SER A 320 -8.34 -0.55 -4.81
C SER A 320 -6.85 -0.63 -5.12
N LYS A 321 -6.00 -0.36 -4.12
CA LYS A 321 -4.54 -0.37 -4.24
C LYS A 321 -4.01 -1.78 -4.47
N THR A 322 -4.57 -2.79 -3.78
CA THR A 322 -4.19 -4.19 -4.00
C THR A 322 -4.53 -4.65 -5.40
N THR A 323 -5.71 -4.29 -5.93
CA THR A 323 -6.12 -4.61 -7.30
C THR A 323 -5.15 -4.00 -8.33
N MET A 324 -4.84 -2.71 -8.19
CA MET A 324 -3.89 -2.03 -9.07
C MET A 324 -2.47 -2.60 -8.94
N ARG A 325 -2.04 -2.94 -7.71
CA ARG A 325 -0.70 -3.48 -7.48
C ARG A 325 -0.53 -4.88 -8.08
N ALA A 326 -1.56 -5.72 -7.99
CA ALA A 326 -1.58 -7.02 -8.65
C ALA A 326 -1.50 -6.86 -10.17
N ALA A 327 -2.27 -5.95 -10.76
CA ALA A 327 -2.25 -5.68 -12.20
C ALA A 327 -0.88 -5.21 -12.70
N LEU A 328 -0.23 -4.30 -11.96
CA LEU A 328 1.15 -3.90 -12.21
C LEU A 328 2.08 -5.12 -12.14
N ASN A 329 1.94 -5.98 -11.13
CA ASN A 329 2.78 -7.17 -11.00
C ASN A 329 2.69 -8.10 -12.22
N GLU A 330 1.48 -8.37 -12.71
CA GLU A 330 1.24 -9.22 -13.88
C GLU A 330 1.96 -8.70 -15.12
N VAL A 331 1.85 -7.40 -15.38
CA VAL A 331 2.49 -6.78 -16.55
C VAL A 331 4.02 -6.79 -16.42
N PHE A 332 4.56 -6.42 -15.27
CA PHE A 332 6.01 -6.41 -15.04
C PHE A 332 6.63 -7.81 -15.07
N THR A 333 5.88 -8.82 -14.64
CA THR A 333 6.31 -10.23 -14.77
C THR A 333 6.35 -10.65 -16.23
N THR A 334 5.33 -10.27 -17.01
CA THR A 334 5.20 -10.61 -18.43
C THR A 334 6.24 -9.89 -19.30
N LEU A 335 6.60 -8.66 -18.94
CA LEU A 335 7.53 -7.80 -19.68
C LEU A 335 8.89 -7.65 -18.97
N SER A 336 9.33 -8.69 -18.27
CA SER A 336 10.54 -8.66 -17.44
C SER A 336 11.83 -8.39 -18.23
N ASP A 337 11.85 -8.71 -19.52
CA ASP A 337 12.97 -8.47 -20.43
C ASP A 337 13.11 -6.99 -20.86
N ASP A 338 12.09 -6.15 -20.66
CA ASP A 338 12.15 -4.73 -21.01
C ASP A 338 13.08 -3.97 -20.04
N GLN A 339 14.25 -3.58 -20.56
CA GLN A 339 15.29 -2.88 -19.80
C GLN A 339 14.98 -1.40 -19.57
N ASN A 340 13.94 -0.86 -20.20
CA ASN A 340 13.50 0.53 -20.12
C ASN A 340 12.13 0.68 -19.42
N LEU A 341 11.67 -0.36 -18.72
CA LEU A 341 10.42 -0.39 -17.97
C LEU A 341 10.68 -0.72 -16.49
N PHE A 342 10.23 0.15 -15.57
CA PHE A 342 10.49 0.00 -14.14
C PHE A 342 9.27 0.29 -13.27
N TYR A 343 9.11 -0.48 -12.20
CA TYR A 343 8.12 -0.21 -11.16
C TYR A 343 8.79 0.41 -9.93
N TRP A 344 8.54 1.68 -9.65
CA TRP A 344 9.01 2.32 -8.42
C TRP A 344 8.06 2.02 -7.25
N PRO A 345 8.50 1.37 -6.16
CA PRO A 345 7.63 0.88 -5.09
C PRO A 345 7.27 1.95 -4.04
N SER A 346 6.80 3.13 -4.49
CA SER A 346 6.45 4.21 -3.56
C SER A 346 5.29 3.84 -2.63
N PHE A 347 4.31 3.07 -3.11
CA PHE A 347 3.21 2.56 -2.29
C PHE A 347 3.72 1.69 -1.13
N GLU A 348 4.60 0.73 -1.42
CA GLU A 348 5.14 -0.19 -0.43
C GLU A 348 6.05 0.52 0.56
N ILE A 349 6.91 1.40 0.06
CA ILE A 349 7.79 2.23 0.89
C ILE A 349 6.98 3.08 1.87
N ILE A 350 5.76 3.51 1.56
CA ILE A 350 4.97 4.28 2.53
C ILE A 350 4.09 3.40 3.38
N ARG A 351 3.43 2.39 2.81
CA ARG A 351 2.44 1.59 3.53
C ARG A 351 3.03 0.51 4.43
N TRP A 352 4.13 -0.11 4.00
CA TRP A 352 4.74 -1.22 4.73
C TRP A 352 5.84 -0.76 5.68
N VAL A 353 6.68 0.17 5.24
CA VAL A 353 7.75 0.70 6.09
C VAL A 353 7.19 1.50 7.25
N SER A 354 6.12 2.27 7.04
CA SER A 354 5.61 3.17 8.09
C SER A 354 5.16 2.44 9.36
N SER A 355 4.70 1.20 9.26
CA SER A 355 4.32 0.40 10.43
C SER A 355 5.51 -0.08 11.25
N HIS A 356 6.73 0.09 10.74
CA HIS A 356 7.97 -0.35 11.39
C HIS A 356 8.87 0.82 11.80
N CYS A 357 8.43 2.07 11.62
CA CYS A 357 9.21 3.24 11.97
C CYS A 357 8.55 4.04 13.10
N ASN A 358 9.38 4.71 13.90
CA ASN A 358 8.93 5.63 14.96
C ASN A 358 8.54 7.03 14.43
N PHE A 359 7.91 7.10 13.24
CA PHE A 359 7.39 8.35 12.70
C PHE A 359 6.04 8.14 12.02
N THR A 360 5.21 9.19 11.98
CA THR A 360 3.94 9.17 11.25
C THR A 360 4.18 9.53 9.78
N PRO A 361 3.91 8.63 8.82
CA PRO A 361 4.20 8.88 7.41
C PRO A 361 3.26 9.90 6.75
N TYR A 362 2.10 10.14 7.36
CA TYR A 362 1.10 11.08 6.88
C TYR A 362 1.16 12.35 7.72
N GLY A 363 1.34 13.48 7.05
CA GLY A 363 1.46 14.81 7.62
C GLY A 363 0.45 15.79 7.00
N GLY A 364 0.20 16.90 7.68
CA GLY A 364 -0.71 17.96 7.23
C GLY A 364 -2.12 17.92 7.84
N PHE A 365 -2.94 18.93 7.53
CA PHE A 365 -4.26 19.16 8.17
C PHE A 365 -5.31 18.07 7.92
N ASP A 366 -5.09 17.15 6.96
CA ASP A 366 -6.10 16.17 6.54
C ASP A 366 -5.78 14.71 6.87
N GLY A 367 -4.63 14.44 7.50
CA GLY A 367 -4.22 13.11 7.99
C GLY A 367 -4.03 12.04 6.89
N ARG A 368 -3.97 12.44 5.62
CA ARG A 368 -3.90 11.53 4.45
C ARG A 368 -2.73 11.80 3.54
N HIS A 369 -2.33 13.06 3.40
CA HIS A 369 -1.17 13.40 2.58
C HIS A 369 0.12 12.93 3.27
N VAL A 370 1.08 12.51 2.46
CA VAL A 370 2.38 12.07 2.95
C VAL A 370 3.14 13.29 3.47
N ASP A 371 3.82 13.13 4.59
CA ASP A 371 4.69 14.17 5.15
C ASP A 371 5.80 14.57 4.17
N GLU A 372 6.16 15.86 4.13
CA GLU A 372 7.15 16.38 3.19
C GLU A 372 8.53 15.73 3.38
N ALA A 373 8.97 15.47 4.62
CA ALA A 373 10.26 14.84 4.88
C ALA A 373 10.30 13.40 4.34
N VAL A 374 9.16 12.71 4.39
CA VAL A 374 9.01 11.35 3.85
C VAL A 374 9.04 11.37 2.34
N ILE A 375 8.32 12.30 1.70
CA ILE A 375 8.38 12.53 0.25
C ILE A 375 9.83 12.79 -0.17
N ASP A 376 10.53 13.67 0.53
CA ASP A 376 11.92 14.03 0.27
C ASP A 376 12.85 12.82 0.25
N ALA A 377 12.78 11.96 1.26
CA ALA A 377 13.62 10.77 1.36
C ALA A 377 13.34 9.78 0.23
N ILE A 378 12.06 9.57 -0.10
CA ILE A 378 11.64 8.66 -1.17
C ILE A 378 12.15 9.16 -2.52
N ILE A 379 12.00 10.46 -2.81
CA ILE A 379 12.43 11.01 -4.09
C ILE A 379 13.96 11.07 -4.19
N LYS A 380 14.68 11.38 -3.10
CA LYS A 380 16.15 11.26 -3.06
C LYS A 380 16.60 9.84 -3.43
N ARG A 381 15.91 8.82 -2.93
CA ARG A 381 16.23 7.43 -3.26
C ARG A 381 15.88 7.08 -4.71
N PHE A 382 14.74 7.56 -5.21
CA PHE A 382 14.36 7.47 -6.62
C PHE A 382 15.48 8.04 -7.53
N LEU A 383 15.93 9.28 -7.25
CA LEU A 383 17.02 9.91 -7.99
C LEU A 383 18.30 9.06 -7.96
N THR A 384 18.64 8.53 -6.79
CA THR A 384 19.81 7.67 -6.58
C THR A 384 19.74 6.33 -7.32
N LEU A 385 18.59 5.91 -7.86
CA LEU A 385 18.46 4.67 -8.63
C LEU A 385 18.27 4.91 -10.13
N PHE A 386 17.59 5.98 -10.49
CA PHE A 386 17.22 6.26 -11.87
C PHE A 386 18.11 7.29 -12.57
N PHE A 387 18.95 8.04 -11.86
CA PHE A 387 19.81 9.06 -12.47
C PHE A 387 21.28 8.67 -12.43
N THR A 388 22.03 8.97 -13.50
CA THR A 388 23.50 8.81 -13.58
C THR A 388 24.23 9.76 -12.63
N GLU A 389 23.71 10.98 -12.51
CA GLU A 389 24.19 12.05 -11.64
C GLU A 389 23.02 12.52 -10.79
N ILE A 390 23.23 12.63 -9.47
CA ILE A 390 22.18 13.11 -8.57
C ILE A 390 22.03 14.62 -8.80
N PRO A 391 20.86 15.11 -9.23
CA PRO A 391 20.61 16.54 -9.35
C PRO A 391 20.75 17.20 -7.97
N SER A 392 21.17 18.47 -7.92
CA SER A 392 21.38 19.20 -6.66
C SER A 392 20.19 19.06 -5.71
N SER A 393 20.44 18.77 -4.43
CA SER A 393 19.34 18.72 -3.45
C SER A 393 18.61 20.06 -3.38
N PRO A 394 17.30 20.07 -3.11
CA PRO A 394 16.57 21.31 -2.85
C PRO A 394 17.25 22.04 -1.68
N ALA A 395 17.49 23.34 -1.84
CA ALA A 395 18.05 24.20 -0.80
C ALA A 395 17.06 24.41 0.36
#